data_AF-A0A944JKG3-F1
#
_entry.id   AF-A0A944JKG3-F1
#
_cell.length_a   1.000
_cell.length_b   1.000
_cell.length_c   1.000
_cell.angle_alpha   90.00
_cell.angle_beta   90.00
_cell.angle_gamma   90.00
#
_symmetry.space_group_name_H-M   'P 1'
#
loop_
_entity.id
_entity.type
_entity.pdbx_description
1 polymer ?
#
loop_
_entity_poly.entity_id
_entity_poly.type
_entity_poly.pdbx_seq_one_letter_code
_entity_poly.pdbx_strand_id
1 'polypeptide(L)'
;MSSPTVDLPARPIRLYDSWWTVTAAGLGALIALTVGLWVSVHVKTDTELHTAALFAHLASLVVGFGAVLSADYYGLLWAMRRCALAEVVSATSRLHIPIWAGLGGLVVSGLMLHPDLDSPLTLVKLGLVGLLTLNGLQAGLLGHRLSTAPAITPRLLAWAAATAVISQLCWWGAVTIGFLNTNS
;
A
#
# COMPACT_ATOMS: atom_id res chain seq x y z
N MET A 1 -6.62 -40.94 -35.49
CA MET A 1 -6.33 -39.50 -35.66
C MET A 1 -6.25 -38.87 -34.28
N SER A 2 -5.05 -38.66 -33.76
CA SER A 2 -4.79 -38.02 -32.47
C SER A 2 -4.76 -36.52 -32.68
N SER A 3 -5.63 -35.77 -31.99
CA SER A 3 -5.62 -34.31 -32.00
C SER A 3 -4.30 -33.79 -31.42
N PRO A 4 -3.63 -32.82 -32.06
CA PRO A 4 -2.44 -32.22 -31.50
C PRO A 4 -2.82 -31.41 -30.24
N THR A 5 -2.21 -31.76 -29.12
CA THR A 5 -2.24 -30.96 -27.90
C THR A 5 -1.49 -29.66 -28.17
N VAL A 6 -2.24 -28.56 -28.30
CA VAL A 6 -1.66 -27.22 -28.36
C VAL A 6 -1.14 -26.90 -26.95
N ASP A 7 0.17 -26.99 -26.77
CA ASP A 7 0.85 -26.46 -25.58
C ASP A 7 0.67 -24.94 -25.59
N LEU A 8 -0.30 -24.46 -24.82
CA LEU A 8 -0.47 -23.03 -24.61
C LEU A 8 0.71 -22.54 -23.77
N PRO A 9 1.39 -21.45 -24.17
CA PRO A 9 2.52 -20.92 -23.43
C PRO A 9 2.09 -20.61 -21.99
N ALA A 10 2.92 -21.04 -21.02
CA ALA A 10 2.67 -20.81 -19.61
C ALA A 10 2.39 -19.31 -19.37
N ARG A 11 1.19 -19.01 -18.86
CA ARG A 11 0.77 -17.65 -18.57
C ARG A 11 1.80 -17.01 -17.61
N PRO A 12 2.29 -15.79 -17.88
CA PRO A 12 3.24 -15.14 -16.98
C PRO A 12 2.61 -14.97 -15.60
N ILE A 13 3.30 -15.45 -14.57
CA ILE A 13 2.89 -15.35 -13.17
C ILE A 13 2.84 -13.87 -12.80
N ARG A 14 1.66 -13.36 -12.44
CA ARG A 14 1.48 -11.98 -11.97
C ARG A 14 1.55 -11.91 -10.45
N LEU A 15 1.96 -10.74 -9.95
CA LEU A 15 2.13 -10.46 -8.51
C LEU A 15 0.92 -10.86 -7.66
N TYR A 16 -0.29 -10.68 -8.20
CA TYR A 16 -1.57 -10.89 -7.50
C TYR A 16 -2.28 -12.20 -7.87
N ASP A 17 -1.58 -13.16 -8.48
CA ASP A 17 -2.19 -14.45 -8.86
C ASP A 17 -2.31 -15.40 -7.66
N SER A 18 -1.38 -15.35 -6.70
CA SER A 18 -1.32 -16.29 -5.58
C SER A 18 -0.94 -15.60 -4.27
N TRP A 19 -1.33 -16.22 -3.16
CA TRP A 19 -0.79 -15.86 -1.85
C TRP A 19 0.72 -16.00 -1.80
N TRP A 20 1.31 -16.92 -2.56
CA TRP A 20 2.77 -17.11 -2.57
C TRP A 20 3.52 -15.92 -3.17
N THR A 21 3.02 -15.37 -4.27
CA THR A 21 3.61 -14.19 -4.92
C THR A 21 3.44 -12.95 -4.05
N VAL A 22 2.28 -12.80 -3.40
CA VAL A 22 2.01 -11.73 -2.42
C VAL A 22 2.94 -11.85 -1.20
N THR A 23 3.11 -13.04 -0.64
CA THR A 23 4.00 -13.26 0.51
C THR A 23 5.47 -13.02 0.13
N ALA A 24 5.92 -13.51 -1.02
CA ALA A 24 7.28 -13.25 -1.50
C ALA A 24 7.53 -11.75 -1.71
N ALA A 25 6.57 -11.03 -2.27
CA ALA A 25 6.64 -9.57 -2.42
C ALA A 25 6.62 -8.85 -1.06
N GLY A 26 5.82 -9.34 -0.12
CA GLY A 26 5.78 -8.80 1.25
C GLY A 26 7.13 -8.95 1.94
N LEU A 27 7.75 -10.13 1.86
CA LEU A 27 9.10 -10.36 2.36
C LEU A 27 10.11 -9.43 1.68
N GLY A 28 10.07 -9.32 0.35
CA GLY A 28 10.93 -8.41 -0.40
C GLY A 28 10.77 -6.95 0.02
N ALA A 29 9.54 -6.50 0.24
CA ALA A 29 9.26 -5.14 0.68
C ALA A 29 9.78 -4.86 2.11
N LEU A 30 9.62 -5.82 3.02
CA LEU A 30 10.16 -5.70 4.38
C LEU A 30 11.69 -5.68 4.37
N ILE A 31 12.33 -6.54 3.58
CA ILE A 31 13.79 -6.54 3.39
C ILE A 31 14.25 -5.19 2.83
N ALA A 32 13.57 -4.68 1.79
CA ALA A 32 13.90 -3.38 1.21
C ALA A 32 13.77 -2.23 2.22
N LEU A 33 12.73 -2.26 3.07
CA LEU A 33 12.57 -1.28 4.14
C LEU A 33 13.71 -1.38 5.16
N THR A 34 14.06 -2.59 5.61
CA THR A 34 15.18 -2.80 6.55
C THR A 34 16.52 -2.34 5.98
N VAL A 35 16.81 -2.67 4.71
CA VAL A 35 18.02 -2.20 4.02
C VAL A 35 18.01 -0.68 3.89
N GLY A 36 16.86 -0.09 3.55
CA GLY A 36 16.70 1.35 3.47
C GLY A 36 16.96 2.07 4.80
N LEU A 37 16.44 1.52 5.89
CA LEU A 37 16.71 2.02 7.25
C LEU A 37 18.19 1.92 7.60
N TRP A 38 18.83 0.81 7.26
CA TRP A 38 20.27 0.64 7.45
C TRP A 38 21.06 1.71 6.68
N VAL A 39 20.76 1.93 5.39
CA VAL A 39 21.42 2.97 4.57
C VAL A 39 21.20 4.36 5.16
N SER A 40 19.97 4.65 5.58
CA SER A 40 19.58 5.93 6.18
C SER A 40 20.44 6.30 7.39
N VAL A 41 20.70 5.34 8.27
CA VAL A 41 21.56 5.54 9.47
C VAL A 41 23.02 5.85 9.10
N HIS A 42 23.50 5.42 7.93
CA HIS A 42 24.89 5.60 7.51
C HIS A 42 25.12 6.80 6.60
N VAL A 43 24.08 7.33 5.95
CA VAL A 43 24.16 8.49 5.06
C VAL A 43 23.95 9.77 5.86
N LYS A 44 24.75 10.83 5.64
CA LYS A 44 24.49 12.15 6.21
C LYS A 44 23.68 12.98 5.20
N THR A 45 22.54 13.54 5.60
CA THR A 45 21.82 14.54 4.81
C THR A 45 22.30 15.94 5.16
N ASP A 46 22.48 16.77 4.14
CA ASP A 46 22.62 18.21 4.34
C ASP A 46 21.24 18.87 4.48
N THR A 47 21.23 20.15 4.86
CA THR A 47 19.99 20.89 5.13
C THR A 47 19.10 21.02 3.89
N GLU A 48 19.69 21.18 2.70
CA GLU A 48 18.94 21.30 1.45
C GLU A 48 18.23 19.99 1.09
N LEU A 49 18.94 18.86 1.23
CA LEU A 49 18.37 17.53 1.02
C LEU A 49 17.27 17.22 2.03
N HIS A 50 17.40 17.68 3.28
CA HIS A 50 16.34 17.54 4.28
C HIS A 50 15.06 18.28 3.88
N THR A 51 15.15 19.55 3.45
CA THR A 51 13.98 20.31 2.98
C THR A 51 13.32 19.68 1.76
N ALA A 52 14.14 19.24 0.78
CA ALA A 52 13.64 18.56 -0.40
C ALA A 52 12.95 17.23 -0.04
N ALA A 53 13.53 16.45 0.86
CA ALA A 53 12.95 15.20 1.37
C ALA A 53 11.62 15.45 2.09
N LEU A 54 11.53 16.50 2.91
CA LEU A 54 10.28 16.85 3.61
C LEU A 54 9.17 17.24 2.62
N PHE A 55 9.48 18.06 1.63
CA PHE A 55 8.52 18.42 0.58
C PHE A 55 8.06 17.17 -0.19
N ALA A 56 9.01 16.33 -0.62
CA ALA A 56 8.71 15.09 -1.32
C ALA A 56 7.86 14.14 -0.45
N HIS A 57 8.11 14.09 0.86
CA HIS A 57 7.34 13.31 1.82
C HIS A 57 5.89 13.79 1.89
N LEU A 58 5.66 15.09 2.04
CA LEU A 58 4.32 15.68 2.08
C LEU A 58 3.58 15.53 0.75
N ALA A 59 4.25 15.73 -0.38
CA ALA A 59 3.66 15.50 -1.70
C ALA A 59 3.25 14.03 -1.88
N SER A 60 4.11 13.10 -1.46
CA SER A 60 3.84 11.66 -1.50
C SER A 60 2.69 11.27 -0.56
N LEU A 61 2.56 11.93 0.59
CA LEU A 61 1.43 11.78 1.50
C LEU A 61 0.13 12.18 0.79
N VAL A 62 0.09 13.35 0.14
CA VAL A 62 -1.09 13.83 -0.57
C VAL A 62 -1.49 12.87 -1.70
N VAL A 63 -0.51 12.41 -2.49
CA VAL A 63 -0.77 11.47 -3.60
C VAL A 63 -1.27 10.12 -3.09
N GLY A 64 -0.53 9.50 -2.16
CA GLY A 64 -0.85 8.16 -1.66
C GLY A 64 -2.11 8.14 -0.82
N PHE A 65 -2.17 8.98 0.21
CA PHE A 65 -3.30 9.01 1.13
C PHE A 65 -4.55 9.58 0.46
N GLY A 66 -4.42 10.61 -0.39
CA GLY A 66 -5.52 11.15 -1.17
C GLY A 66 -6.15 10.11 -2.10
N ALA A 67 -5.33 9.23 -2.70
CA ALA A 67 -5.84 8.11 -3.49
C ALA A 67 -6.58 7.07 -2.64
N VAL A 68 -6.11 6.77 -1.42
CA VAL A 68 -6.83 5.89 -0.48
C VAL A 68 -8.17 6.49 -0.06
N LEU A 69 -8.20 7.76 0.32
CA LEU A 69 -9.45 8.46 0.66
C LEU A 69 -10.44 8.47 -0.52
N SER A 70 -9.93 8.61 -1.75
CA SER A 70 -10.74 8.50 -2.95
C SER A 70 -11.34 7.10 -3.11
N ALA A 71 -10.57 6.04 -2.87
CA ALA A 71 -11.07 4.66 -2.94
C ALA A 71 -12.16 4.40 -1.88
N ASP A 72 -11.96 4.90 -0.66
CA ASP A 72 -12.93 4.79 0.42
C ASP A 72 -14.22 5.58 0.15
N TYR A 73 -14.10 6.73 -0.53
CA TYR A 73 -15.26 7.49 -0.99
C TYR A 73 -16.12 6.67 -1.98
N TYR A 74 -15.51 5.98 -2.94
CA TYR A 74 -16.25 5.05 -3.82
C TYR A 74 -16.87 3.89 -3.03
N GLY A 75 -16.16 3.33 -2.05
CA GLY A 75 -16.70 2.33 -1.14
C GLY A 75 -17.94 2.81 -0.38
N LEU A 76 -17.93 4.06 0.08
CA LEU A 76 -19.05 4.68 0.76
C LEU A 76 -20.23 4.93 -0.18
N LEU A 77 -19.98 5.44 -1.41
CA LEU A 77 -21.01 5.60 -2.44
C LEU A 77 -21.70 4.27 -2.73
N TRP A 78 -20.95 3.19 -2.84
CA TRP A 78 -21.50 1.84 -3.04
C TRP A 78 -22.34 1.38 -1.84
N ALA A 79 -21.86 1.60 -0.61
CA ALA A 79 -22.62 1.28 0.61
C ALA A 79 -23.96 2.05 0.66
N MET A 80 -23.97 3.29 0.16
CA MET A 80 -25.17 4.11 0.00
C MET A 80 -26.01 3.78 -1.24
N ARG A 81 -25.65 2.72 -1.99
CA ARG A 81 -26.29 2.30 -3.26
C ARG A 81 -26.29 3.38 -4.34
N ARG A 82 -25.30 4.29 -4.32
CA ARG A 82 -25.12 5.38 -5.29
C ARG A 82 -24.24 5.00 -6.48
N CYS A 83 -23.47 3.92 -6.39
CA CYS A 83 -22.72 3.33 -7.50
C CYS A 83 -22.70 1.80 -7.40
N ALA A 84 -22.40 1.14 -8.52
CA ALA A 84 -22.24 -0.30 -8.58
C ALA A 84 -20.87 -0.72 -8.04
N LEU A 85 -20.79 -1.95 -7.51
CA LEU A 85 -19.52 -2.52 -7.02
C LEU A 85 -18.47 -2.60 -8.14
N ALA A 86 -18.88 -2.83 -9.39
CA ALA A 86 -17.99 -2.82 -10.54
C ALA A 86 -17.31 -1.45 -10.74
N GLU A 87 -18.01 -0.36 -10.44
CA GLU A 87 -17.45 0.99 -10.49
C GLU A 87 -16.39 1.18 -9.39
N VAL A 88 -16.66 0.68 -8.17
CA VAL A 88 -15.68 0.71 -7.07
C VAL A 88 -14.43 -0.08 -7.45
N VAL A 89 -14.57 -1.32 -7.94
CA VAL A 89 -13.42 -2.15 -8.34
C VAL A 89 -12.62 -1.48 -9.47
N SER A 90 -13.31 -0.90 -10.46
CA SER A 90 -12.68 -0.17 -11.56
C SER A 90 -11.94 1.08 -11.07
N ALA A 91 -12.55 1.88 -10.20
CA ALA A 91 -11.94 3.07 -9.61
C ALA A 91 -10.71 2.71 -8.77
N THR A 92 -10.85 1.76 -7.84
CA THR A 92 -9.76 1.29 -6.98
C THR A 92 -8.60 0.71 -7.79
N SER A 93 -8.87 0.01 -8.89
CA SER A 93 -7.80 -0.52 -9.77
C SER A 93 -6.93 0.59 -10.37
N ARG A 94 -7.51 1.75 -10.70
CA ARG A 94 -6.76 2.92 -11.22
C ARG A 94 -6.01 3.64 -10.10
N LEU A 95 -6.63 3.75 -8.93
CA LEU A 95 -6.04 4.37 -7.74
C LEU A 95 -4.88 3.56 -7.16
N HIS A 96 -4.75 2.27 -7.52
CA HIS A 96 -3.63 1.43 -7.10
C HIS A 96 -2.26 2.04 -7.44
N ILE A 97 -2.13 2.63 -8.63
CA ILE A 97 -0.87 3.27 -9.07
C ILE A 97 -0.48 4.44 -8.16
N PRO A 98 -1.32 5.48 -7.96
CA PRO A 98 -0.96 6.58 -7.08
C PRO A 98 -0.81 6.16 -5.60
N ILE A 99 -1.54 5.15 -5.13
CA ILE A 99 -1.35 4.60 -3.77
C ILE A 99 0.09 4.07 -3.61
N TRP A 100 0.55 3.22 -4.54
CA TRP A 100 1.90 2.65 -4.47
C TRP A 100 2.99 3.69 -4.75
N ALA A 101 2.75 4.61 -5.67
CA ALA A 101 3.69 5.70 -5.94
C ALA A 101 3.85 6.60 -4.70
N GLY A 102 2.74 6.98 -4.05
CA GLY A 102 2.77 7.75 -2.81
C GLY A 102 3.41 6.99 -1.65
N LEU A 103 3.11 5.70 -1.47
CA LEU A 103 3.74 4.88 -0.44
C LEU A 103 5.25 4.74 -0.66
N GLY A 104 5.68 4.47 -1.90
CA GLY A 104 7.10 4.40 -2.26
C GLY A 104 7.81 5.74 -2.01
N GLY A 105 7.18 6.84 -2.44
CA GLY A 105 7.68 8.19 -2.19
C GLY A 105 7.81 8.49 -0.69
N LEU A 106 6.83 8.11 0.13
CA LEU A 106 6.86 8.26 1.59
C LEU A 106 7.98 7.46 2.24
N VAL A 107 8.19 6.22 1.81
CA VAL A 107 9.28 5.38 2.33
C VAL A 107 10.63 5.98 1.97
N VAL A 108 10.86 6.27 0.69
CA VAL A 108 12.15 6.81 0.22
C VAL A 108 12.46 8.15 0.90
N SER A 109 11.52 9.09 0.86
CA SER A 109 11.70 10.40 1.50
C SER A 109 11.80 10.30 3.02
N GLY A 110 11.02 9.43 3.67
CA GLY A 110 11.06 9.22 5.12
C GLY A 110 12.39 8.64 5.58
N LEU A 111 13.00 7.75 4.79
CA LEU A 111 14.36 7.26 5.03
C LEU A 111 15.40 8.39 4.91
N MET A 112 15.18 9.38 4.06
CA MET A 112 16.07 10.54 3.94
C MET A 112 15.87 11.57 5.05
N LEU A 113 14.85 11.41 5.90
CA LEU A 113 14.57 12.30 7.04
C LEU A 113 15.17 11.80 8.36
N HIS A 114 16.10 10.82 8.30
CA HIS A 114 16.83 10.29 9.46
C HIS A 114 15.91 9.84 10.61
N PRO A 115 15.17 8.74 10.43
CA PRO A 115 14.29 8.22 11.48
C PRO A 115 15.09 7.86 12.73
N ASP A 116 14.69 8.42 13.87
CA ASP A 116 15.23 8.07 15.18
C ASP A 116 14.70 6.69 15.60
N LEU A 117 15.56 5.67 15.52
CA LEU A 117 15.23 4.28 15.83
C LEU A 117 15.16 3.97 17.34
N ASP A 118 15.67 4.86 18.18
CA ASP A 118 15.56 4.74 19.64
C ASP A 118 14.19 5.23 20.14
N SER A 119 13.49 6.02 19.33
CA SER A 119 12.13 6.49 19.62
C SER A 119 11.09 5.38 19.42
N PRO A 120 10.32 5.01 20.48
CA PRO A 120 9.26 4.02 20.36
C PRO A 120 8.17 4.44 19.38
N LEU A 121 7.94 5.75 19.23
CA LEU A 121 6.98 6.28 18.26
C LEU A 121 7.43 6.02 16.82
N THR A 122 8.71 6.21 16.51
CA THR A 122 9.26 5.89 15.19
C THR A 122 9.10 4.40 14.88
N LEU A 123 9.38 3.52 15.84
CA LEU A 123 9.21 2.07 15.67
C LEU A 123 7.75 1.70 15.39
N VAL A 124 6.80 2.28 16.13
CA VAL A 124 5.36 2.08 15.85
C VAL A 124 5.01 2.58 14.45
N LYS A 125 5.48 3.77 14.05
CA LYS A 125 5.24 4.31 12.70
C LYS A 125 5.77 3.38 11.62
N LEU A 126 6.99 2.85 11.77
CA LEU A 126 7.57 1.88 10.84
C LEU A 126 6.76 0.58 10.78
N GLY A 127 6.29 0.09 11.93
CA GLY A 127 5.38 -1.05 12.01
C GLY A 127 4.06 -0.82 11.26
N LEU A 128 3.46 0.37 11.39
CA LEU A 128 2.26 0.75 10.65
C LEU A 128 2.51 0.85 9.14
N VAL A 129 3.64 1.39 8.70
CA VAL A 129 4.03 1.43 7.29
C VAL A 129 4.26 0.02 6.72
N GLY A 130 4.90 -0.86 7.50
CA GLY A 130 5.06 -2.26 7.14
C GLY A 130 3.72 -2.98 7.02
N LEU A 131 2.84 -2.84 8.01
CA LEU A 131 1.49 -3.41 7.99
C LEU A 131 0.67 -2.87 6.82
N LEU A 132 0.74 -1.57 6.54
CA LEU A 132 0.08 -0.93 5.40
C LEU A 132 0.56 -1.52 4.08
N THR A 133 1.87 -1.75 3.94
CA THR A 133 2.47 -2.34 2.74
C THR A 133 1.96 -3.76 2.51
N LEU A 134 1.94 -4.59 3.55
CA LEU A 134 1.39 -5.95 3.48
C LEU A 134 -0.12 -5.94 3.18
N ASN A 135 -0.86 -5.02 3.80
CA ASN A 135 -2.28 -4.83 3.56
C ASN A 135 -2.55 -4.39 2.11
N GLY A 136 -1.72 -3.53 1.53
CA GLY A 136 -1.80 -3.11 0.13
C GLY A 136 -1.49 -4.24 -0.86
N LEU A 137 -0.54 -5.12 -0.55
CA LEU A 137 -0.24 -6.29 -1.39
C LEU A 137 -1.39 -7.29 -1.40
N GLN A 138 -1.95 -7.62 -0.23
CA GLN A 138 -3.12 -8.49 -0.16
C GLN A 138 -4.36 -7.82 -0.78
N ALA A 139 -4.51 -6.49 -0.66
CA ALA A 139 -5.58 -5.74 -1.31
C ALA A 139 -5.55 -5.87 -2.84
N GLY A 140 -4.36 -5.97 -3.45
CA GLY A 140 -4.22 -6.25 -4.87
C GLY A 140 -4.75 -7.65 -5.26
N LEU A 141 -4.47 -8.67 -4.45
CA LEU A 141 -5.04 -10.02 -4.61
C LEU A 141 -6.56 -10.03 -4.41
N LEU A 142 -7.05 -9.31 -3.41
CA LEU A 142 -8.48 -9.11 -3.19
C LEU A 142 -9.15 -8.43 -4.39
N GLY A 143 -8.55 -7.36 -4.92
CA GLY A 143 -9.04 -6.65 -6.11
C GLY A 143 -9.11 -7.56 -7.33
N HIS A 144 -8.08 -8.40 -7.54
CA HIS A 144 -8.09 -9.41 -8.58
C HIS A 144 -9.26 -10.39 -8.39
N ARG A 145 -9.44 -10.95 -7.19
CA ARG A 145 -10.56 -11.87 -6.90
C ARG A 145 -11.93 -11.23 -7.06
N LEU A 146 -12.09 -9.96 -6.66
CA LEU A 146 -13.33 -9.21 -6.86
C LEU A 146 -13.63 -9.01 -8.35
N SER A 147 -12.60 -8.82 -9.19
CA SER A 147 -12.77 -8.62 -10.63
C SER A 147 -13.10 -9.90 -11.41
N THR A 148 -12.69 -11.07 -10.90
CA THR A 148 -12.86 -12.35 -11.61
C THR A 148 -13.91 -13.28 -10.97
N ALA A 149 -14.44 -12.94 -9.80
CA ALA A 149 -15.40 -13.78 -9.11
C ALA A 149 -16.74 -13.80 -9.87
N PRO A 150 -17.33 -14.99 -10.11
CA PRO A 150 -18.64 -15.09 -10.77
C PRO A 150 -19.77 -14.56 -9.89
N ALA A 151 -19.60 -14.59 -8.57
CA ALA A 151 -20.52 -14.01 -7.60
C ALA A 151 -19.74 -13.48 -6.39
N ILE A 152 -20.17 -12.34 -5.87
CA ILE A 152 -19.52 -11.70 -4.72
C ILE A 152 -20.10 -12.29 -3.43
N THR A 153 -19.24 -12.93 -2.66
CA THR A 153 -19.62 -13.58 -1.40
C THR A 153 -19.53 -12.61 -0.22
N PRO A 154 -20.35 -12.78 0.84
CA PRO A 154 -20.25 -11.96 2.06
C PRO A 154 -18.85 -11.99 2.69
N ARG A 155 -18.16 -13.13 2.62
CA ARG A 155 -16.78 -13.27 3.11
C ARG A 155 -15.80 -12.36 2.35
N LEU A 156 -15.96 -12.24 1.03
CA LEU A 156 -15.11 -11.38 0.20
C LEU A 156 -15.35 -9.90 0.49
N LEU A 157 -16.61 -9.52 0.75
CA LEU A 157 -16.96 -8.16 1.19
C LEU A 157 -16.43 -7.85 2.59
N ALA A 158 -16.54 -8.80 3.53
CA ALA A 158 -15.97 -8.63 4.88
C ALA A 158 -14.45 -8.46 4.83
N TRP A 159 -13.77 -9.22 3.96
CA TRP A 159 -12.33 -9.05 3.73
C TRP A 159 -12.01 -7.68 3.11
N ALA A 160 -12.81 -7.19 2.17
CA ALA A 160 -12.66 -5.84 1.62
C ALA A 160 -12.85 -4.75 2.67
N ALA A 161 -13.89 -4.86 3.51
CA ALA A 161 -14.12 -3.93 4.61
C ALA A 161 -12.96 -3.94 5.62
N ALA A 162 -12.49 -5.12 6.03
CA ALA A 162 -11.34 -5.25 6.92
C ALA A 162 -10.07 -4.62 6.32
N THR A 163 -9.84 -4.83 5.03
CA THR A 163 -8.71 -4.24 4.31
C THR A 163 -8.76 -2.71 4.33
N ALA A 164 -9.93 -2.11 4.10
CA ALA A 164 -10.12 -0.66 4.15
C ALA A 164 -9.88 -0.11 5.57
N VAL A 165 -10.44 -0.76 6.59
CA VAL A 165 -10.25 -0.36 8.00
C VAL A 165 -8.78 -0.41 8.41
N ILE A 166 -8.07 -1.50 8.09
CA ILE A 166 -6.64 -1.64 8.38
C ILE A 166 -5.84 -0.52 7.69
N SER A 167 -6.14 -0.23 6.42
CA SER A 167 -5.50 0.88 5.71
C SER A 167 -5.72 2.21 6.43
N GLN A 168 -6.95 2.53 6.81
CA GLN A 168 -7.27 3.78 7.51
C GLN A 168 -6.54 3.91 8.85
N LEU A 169 -6.51 2.84 9.65
CA LEU A 169 -5.78 2.83 10.92
C LEU A 169 -4.28 3.05 10.71
N CYS A 170 -3.68 2.43 9.69
CA CYS A 170 -2.25 2.60 9.41
C CYS A 170 -1.94 4.00 8.89
N TRP A 171 -2.72 4.54 7.96
CA TRP A 171 -2.52 5.88 7.42
C TRP A 171 -2.69 6.96 8.50
N TRP A 172 -3.82 6.98 9.20
CA TRP A 172 -4.05 7.97 10.25
C TRP A 172 -3.08 7.81 11.42
N GLY A 173 -2.76 6.57 11.81
CA GLY A 173 -1.78 6.30 12.85
C GLY A 173 -0.39 6.84 12.48
N ALA A 174 0.08 6.56 11.26
CA ALA A 174 1.39 7.05 10.80
C ALA A 174 1.44 8.58 10.66
N VAL A 175 0.35 9.22 10.19
CA VAL A 175 0.23 10.68 10.12
C VAL A 175 0.25 11.29 11.51
N THR A 176 -0.54 10.76 12.44
CA THR A 176 -0.62 11.25 13.82
C THR A 176 0.74 11.14 14.51
N ILE A 177 1.41 9.99 14.39
CA ILE A 177 2.75 9.81 14.95
C ILE A 177 3.75 10.76 14.29
N GLY A 178 3.70 10.95 12.97
CA GLY A 178 4.56 11.91 12.28
C GLY A 178 4.39 13.34 12.81
N PHE A 179 3.15 13.77 13.03
CA PHE A 179 2.84 15.07 13.62
C PHE A 179 3.39 15.18 15.05
N LEU A 180 3.14 14.19 15.91
CA LEU A 180 3.61 14.19 17.29
C LEU A 180 5.14 14.23 17.35
N ASN A 181 5.83 13.41 16.57
CA ASN A 181 7.29 13.33 16.59
C ASN A 181 7.98 14.61 16.10
N THR A 182 7.28 15.44 15.32
CA THR A 182 7.80 16.74 14.84
C THR A 182 7.57 17.87 15.85
N ASN A 183 6.60 17.72 16.75
CA ASN A 183 6.19 18.74 17.73
C ASN A 183 6.52 18.36 19.18
N SER A 184 7.27 17.28 19.40
CA SER A 184 7.73 16.83 20.72
C SER A 184 9.12 17.34 21.03
#